data_AF-A0A252BR72-F1
#
_entry.id   AF-A0A252BR72-F1
#
_cell.length_a   1.000
_cell.length_b   1.000
_cell.length_c   1.000
_cell.angle_alpha   90.00
_cell.angle_beta   90.00
_cell.angle_gamma   90.00
#
_symmetry.space_group_name_H-M   'P 1'
#
loop_
_entity.id
_entity.type
_entity.pdbx_description
1 polymer ?
#
loop_
_entity_poly.entity_id
_entity_poly.type
_entity_poly.pdbx_seq_one_letter_code
_entity_poly.pdbx_strand_id
1 'polypeptide(L)'
;MTATIDYTEAVDAPILDGLPLFVRMHALDMRRRSLWLRQNERAALDRANARDATMYGDHAAAIEEEIEAYLLPFMTALKTAQRVLPTNVIRFPGGRV
;
A
#
# COMPACT_ATOMS: atom_id res chain seq x y z
N MET A 1 10.45 -22.24 -17.51
CA MET A 1 11.15 -21.36 -16.54
C MET A 1 10.10 -20.82 -15.60
N THR A 2 9.97 -21.42 -14.42
CA THR A 2 9.00 -21.04 -13.40
C THR A 2 9.58 -19.83 -12.68
N ALA A 3 8.99 -18.65 -12.87
CA ALA A 3 9.33 -17.49 -12.07
C ALA A 3 8.84 -17.77 -10.64
N THR A 4 9.76 -18.19 -9.77
CA THR A 4 9.54 -18.19 -8.33
C THR A 4 9.38 -16.73 -7.94
N ILE A 5 8.13 -16.28 -7.77
CA ILE A 5 7.84 -14.96 -7.24
C ILE A 5 8.39 -14.96 -5.82
N ASP A 6 9.49 -14.26 -5.61
CA ASP A 6 10.11 -14.13 -4.30
C ASP A 6 9.16 -13.30 -3.42
N TYR A 7 8.39 -13.97 -2.56
CA TYR A 7 7.41 -13.35 -1.66
C TYR A 7 8.07 -12.50 -0.55
N THR A 8 9.40 -12.38 -0.57
CA THR A 8 10.23 -11.69 0.43
C THR A 8 10.48 -10.21 0.12
N GLU A 9 10.11 -9.70 -1.06
CA GLU A 9 9.84 -8.27 -1.23
C GLU A 9 8.47 -7.94 -0.59
N ALA A 10 8.36 -8.20 0.71
CA ALA A 10 7.41 -7.50 1.55
C ALA A 10 7.86 -6.05 1.62
N VAL A 11 7.56 -5.34 0.52
CA VAL A 11 7.53 -3.90 0.33
C VAL A 11 7.76 -3.18 1.65
N ASP A 12 9.01 -2.77 1.90
CA ASP A 12 9.34 -1.78 2.90
C ASP A 12 8.52 -0.54 2.55
N ALA A 13 7.39 -0.38 3.22
CA ALA A 13 6.53 0.80 3.12
C ALA A 13 6.59 1.48 4.48
N PRO A 14 7.64 2.28 4.76
CA PRO A 14 7.81 2.96 6.05
C PRO A 14 6.59 3.81 6.42
N ILE A 15 5.84 4.28 5.41
CA ILE A 15 4.61 5.06 5.58
C ILE A 15 3.48 4.27 6.28
N LEU A 16 3.55 2.93 6.25
CA LEU A 16 2.57 2.03 6.89
C LEU A 16 3.00 1.61 8.30
N ASP A 17 4.16 2.06 8.79
CA ASP A 17 4.64 1.71 10.12
C ASP A 17 3.80 2.38 11.21
N GLY A 18 3.49 1.61 12.25
CA GLY A 18 2.61 2.05 13.34
C GLY A 18 1.11 1.93 13.04
N LEU A 19 0.72 1.49 11.83
CA LEU A 19 -0.67 1.14 11.53
C LEU A 19 -1.03 -0.27 12.01
N PRO A 20 -2.31 -0.55 12.33
CA PRO A 20 -2.76 -1.90 12.64
C PRO A 20 -2.43 -2.88 11.53
N LEU A 21 -2.07 -4.12 11.87
CA LEU A 21 -1.63 -5.13 10.89
C LEU A 21 -2.63 -5.33 9.75
N PHE A 22 -3.94 -5.38 10.05
CA PHE A 22 -4.96 -5.56 9.02
C PHE A 22 -5.00 -4.41 8.00
N VAL A 23 -4.78 -3.16 8.46
CA VAL A 23 -4.70 -1.97 7.60
C VAL A 23 -3.47 -2.06 6.69
N ARG A 24 -2.33 -2.47 7.26
CA ARG A 24 -1.07 -2.66 6.51
C ARG A 24 -1.24 -3.72 5.42
N MET A 25 -1.78 -4.89 5.77
CA MET A 25 -1.98 -5.97 4.80
C MET A 25 -2.96 -5.56 3.69
N HIS A 26 -4.05 -4.86 4.03
CA HIS A 26 -5.01 -4.41 3.03
C HIS A 26 -4.40 -3.40 2.06
N ALA A 27 -3.68 -2.39 2.57
CA ALA A 27 -2.99 -1.41 1.75
C ALA A 27 -1.91 -2.03 0.86
N LEU A 28 -1.17 -3.03 1.37
CA LEU A 28 -0.19 -3.78 0.58
C LEU A 28 -0.84 -4.60 -0.54
N ASP A 29 -1.98 -5.23 -0.28
CA ASP A 29 -2.74 -5.96 -1.30
C ASP A 29 -3.24 -5.03 -2.42
N MET A 30 -3.84 -3.90 -2.04
CA MET A 30 -4.28 -2.89 -3.02
C MET A 30 -3.10 -2.36 -3.83
N ARG A 31 -1.96 -2.06 -3.19
CA ARG A 31 -0.74 -1.62 -3.88
C ARG A 31 -0.25 -2.67 -4.87
N ARG A 32 -0.28 -3.95 -4.51
CA ARG A 32 0.08 -5.05 -5.40
C ARG A 32 -0.84 -5.11 -6.63
N ARG A 33 -2.15 -4.93 -6.43
CA ARG A 33 -3.13 -4.87 -7.53
C ARG A 33 -2.89 -3.69 -8.46
N SER A 34 -2.65 -2.49 -7.93
CA SER A 34 -2.28 -1.31 -8.75
C SER A 34 -1.02 -1.58 -9.56
N LEU A 35 0.06 -2.10 -8.94
CA LEU A 35 1.30 -2.40 -9.64
C LEU A 35 1.11 -3.43 -10.76
N TRP A 36 0.30 -4.46 -10.52
CA TRP A 36 -0.05 -5.45 -11.53
C TRP A 36 -0.79 -4.80 -12.71
N LEU A 37 -1.73 -3.89 -12.46
CA LEU A 37 -2.43 -3.15 -13.53
C LEU A 37 -1.47 -2.25 -14.32
N ARG A 38 -0.54 -1.54 -13.66
CA ARG A 38 0.50 -0.74 -14.33
C ARG A 38 1.43 -1.60 -15.21
N GLN A 39 1.71 -2.83 -14.80
CA GLN A 39 2.47 -3.77 -15.63
C GLN A 39 1.68 -4.20 -16.87
N ASN A 40 0.38 -4.44 -16.73
CA ASN A 40 -0.49 -4.77 -17.87
C ASN A 40 -0.70 -3.59 -18.81
N GLU A 41 -0.82 -2.37 -18.28
CA GLU A 41 -0.83 -1.12 -19.06
C GLU A 41 0.40 -1.05 -19.98
N ARG A 42 1.61 -1.23 -19.42
CA ARG A 42 2.86 -1.26 -20.19
C ARG A 42 2.85 -2.36 -21.25
N ALA A 43 2.44 -3.58 -20.88
CA ALA A 43 2.37 -4.69 -21.83
C ALA A 43 1.33 -4.47 -22.94
N ALA A 44 0.25 -3.72 -22.69
CA ALA A 44 -0.74 -3.34 -23.69
C ALA A 44 -0.18 -2.26 -24.64
N LEU A 45 0.55 -1.27 -24.11
CA LEU A 45 1.27 -0.27 -24.90
C LEU A 45 2.31 -0.92 -25.82
N ASP A 46 3.07 -1.88 -25.32
CA ASP A 46 4.06 -2.63 -26.11
C ASP A 46 3.43 -3.38 -27.29
N ARG A 47 2.16 -3.78 -27.17
CA ARG A 47 1.36 -4.41 -28.23
C ARG A 47 0.60 -3.40 -29.11
N ALA A 48 0.84 -2.10 -28.92
CA ALA A 48 0.09 -1.01 -29.56
C ALA A 48 -1.43 -1.06 -29.34
N ASN A 49 -1.89 -1.67 -28.26
CA ASN A 49 -3.30 -1.73 -27.89
C ASN A 49 -3.64 -0.59 -26.93
N ALA A 50 -3.93 0.58 -27.50
CA ALA A 50 -4.22 1.80 -26.76
C ALA A 50 -5.47 1.67 -25.85
N ARG A 51 -6.50 0.93 -26.30
CA ARG A 51 -7.74 0.76 -25.52
C ARG A 51 -7.48 0.04 -24.21
N ASP A 52 -6.79 -1.09 -24.26
CA ASP A 52 -6.51 -1.88 -23.06
C ASP A 52 -5.50 -1.17 -22.15
N ALA A 53 -4.54 -0.45 -22.74
CA ALA A 53 -3.62 0.39 -21.98
C ALA A 53 -4.38 1.45 -21.15
N THR A 54 -5.31 2.19 -21.76
CA THR A 54 -6.16 3.16 -21.05
C THR A 54 -6.98 2.47 -19.96
N MET A 55 -7.64 1.36 -20.27
CA MET A 55 -8.44 0.61 -19.29
C MET A 55 -7.61 0.19 -18.07
N TYR A 56 -6.43 -0.39 -18.27
CA TYR A 56 -5.55 -0.79 -17.17
C TYR A 56 -5.03 0.43 -16.38
N GLY A 57 -4.68 1.52 -17.06
CA GLY A 57 -4.24 2.77 -16.43
C GLY A 57 -5.32 3.40 -15.54
N ASP A 58 -6.56 3.47 -16.03
CA ASP A 58 -7.71 3.99 -15.29
C ASP A 58 -8.01 3.17 -14.04
N HIS A 59 -7.98 1.83 -14.18
CA HIS A 59 -8.17 0.94 -13.02
C HIS A 59 -7.02 1.06 -12.00
N ALA A 60 -5.78 1.23 -12.46
CA ALA A 60 -4.65 1.43 -11.56
C ALA A 60 -4.81 2.74 -10.77
N ALA A 61 -5.20 3.82 -11.45
CA ALA A 61 -5.45 5.12 -10.83
C ALA A 61 -6.60 5.06 -9.80
N ALA A 62 -7.70 4.37 -10.13
CA ALA A 62 -8.82 4.20 -9.20
C ALA A 62 -8.41 3.45 -7.92
N ILE A 63 -7.56 2.41 -8.04
CA ILE A 63 -7.04 1.70 -6.85
C ILE A 63 -6.09 2.61 -6.06
N GLU A 64 -5.25 3.40 -6.70
CA GLU A 64 -4.35 4.34 -6.03
C GLU A 64 -5.13 5.38 -5.21
N GLU A 65 -6.21 5.93 -5.77
CA GLU A 65 -7.12 6.85 -5.08
C GLU A 65 -7.85 6.17 -3.90
N GLU A 66 -8.31 4.92 -4.09
CA GLU A 66 -8.95 4.13 -3.04
C GLU A 66 -7.98 3.85 -1.87
N ILE A 67 -6.70 3.55 -2.17
CA ILE A 67 -5.66 3.37 -1.15
C ILE A 67 -5.47 4.65 -0.33
N GLU A 68 -5.38 5.80 -1.00
CA GLU A 68 -5.21 7.09 -0.33
C GLU A 68 -6.39 7.38 0.60
N ALA A 69 -7.62 7.25 0.09
CA ALA A 69 -8.84 7.45 0.86
C ALA A 69 -8.94 6.48 2.06
N TYR A 70 -8.54 5.22 1.87
CA TYR A 70 -8.53 4.20 2.91
C TYR A 70 -7.52 4.51 4.02
N LEU A 71 -6.30 4.94 3.66
CA LEU A 71 -5.22 5.18 4.62
C LEU A 71 -5.34 6.51 5.37
N LEU A 72 -5.96 7.52 4.76
CA LEU A 72 -6.02 8.88 5.28
C LEU A 72 -6.55 8.98 6.74
N PRO A 73 -7.65 8.30 7.14
CA PRO A 73 -8.14 8.33 8.51
C PRO A 73 -7.13 7.75 9.51
N PHE A 74 -6.45 6.66 9.15
CA PHE A 74 -5.50 6.00 10.04
C PHE A 74 -4.22 6.80 10.23
N MET A 75 -3.70 7.41 9.15
CA MET A 75 -2.55 8.30 9.23
C MET A 75 -2.86 9.56 10.05
N THR A 76 -4.07 10.12 9.90
CA THR A 76 -4.53 11.27 10.66
C THR A 76 -4.68 10.95 12.15
N ALA A 77 -5.27 9.79 12.47
CA ALA A 77 -5.39 9.31 13.84
C ALA A 77 -4.01 9.05 14.48
N LEU A 78 -3.09 8.41 13.76
CA LEU A 78 -1.72 8.15 14.23
C LEU A 78 -0.97 9.46 14.51
N LYS A 79 -1.02 10.44 13.60
CA LYS A 79 -0.42 11.77 13.79
C LYS A 79 -1.00 12.50 14.99
N THR A 80 -2.30 12.36 15.22
CA THR A 80 -2.99 12.97 16.37
C THR A 80 -2.57 12.30 17.68
N ALA A 81 -2.54 10.97 17.72
CA ALA A 81 -2.08 10.22 18.89
C ALA A 81 -0.61 10.54 19.25
N GLN A 82 0.27 10.66 18.25
CA GLN A 82 1.66 11.08 18.46
C GLN A 82 1.79 12.49 19.04
N ARG A 83 0.90 13.41 18.67
CA ARG A 83 0.86 14.78 19.23
C ARG A 83 0.31 14.85 20.65
N VAL A 84 -0.63 13.96 20.99
CA VAL A 84 -1.32 13.96 22.30
C VAL A 84 -0.54 13.21 23.37
N LEU A 85 0.35 12.28 23.01
CA LEU A 85 1.19 11.59 23.98
C LEU A 85 2.10 12.59 24.72
N PRO A 86 1.95 12.77 26.05
CA PRO A 86 2.82 13.67 26.81
C PRO A 86 4.26 13.16 26.78
N THR A 87 5.22 14.08 26.80
CA THR A 87 6.69 13.86 26.67
C THR A 87 7.26 12.83 27.66
N ASN A 88 6.49 12.43 28.67
CA ASN A 88 6.91 11.62 29.80
C ASN A 88 6.43 10.15 29.72
N VAL A 89 5.75 9.74 28.64
CA VAL A 89 5.31 8.34 28.50
C VAL A 89 6.45 7.51 27.90
N ILE A 90 7.12 6.74 28.77
CA ILE A 90 8.08 5.71 28.37
C ILE A 90 7.32 4.66 27.54
N ARG A 91 7.68 4.52 26.26
CA ARG A 91 7.20 3.43 25.40
C ARG A 91 7.86 2.13 25.87
N PHE A 92 7.10 1.20 26.43
CA PHE A 92 7.59 -0.15 26.68
C PHE A 92 7.73 -0.90 25.34
N PRO A 93 8.94 -1.35 24.94
CA PRO A 93 9.10 -2.20 23.78
C PRO A 93 8.90 -3.66 24.23
N GLY A 94 7.71 -4.21 24.00
CA GLY A 94 7.45 -5.64 24.15
C GLY A 94 6.48 -6.00 25.28
N GLY A 95 5.18 -5.98 24.97
CA GLY A 95 4.18 -6.70 25.75
C GLY A 95 3.98 -8.10 25.19
N ARG A 96 4.80 -9.06 25.64
CA ARG A 96 4.38 -10.46 25.77
C ARG A 96 4.18 -10.71 27.27
N VAL A 97 2.93 -10.88 27.67
CA VAL A 97 2.53 -11.78 28.75
C VAL A 97 1.38 -12.60 28.20
#